data_AF-A0A950Q5I0-F1
#
_entry.id   AF-A0A950Q5I0-F1
#
_cell.length_a   1.000
_cell.length_b   1.000
_cell.length_c   1.000
_cell.angle_alpha   90.00
_cell.angle_beta   90.00
_cell.angle_gamma   90.00
#
_symmetry.space_group_name_H-M   'P 1'
#
loop_
_entity.id
_entity.type
_entity.pdbx_description
1 polymer ?
#
loop_
_entity_poly.entity_id
_entity_poly.type
_entity_poly.pdbx_seq_one_letter_code
_entity_poly.pdbx_strand_id
1 'polypeptide(L)'
;DLKRGHLKIVMDGERMHGKWALIRLRDREERPGRKTRHNWLLIKEVDEEAKRGSAGDALAKALTSVKTGRTLDEIAAKSRSVWNSNRSTADNVKALAKSPAAQRAKPAKAPAKKKTRKTVAKRRRSDA
;
A
#
# COMPACT_ATOMS: atom_id res chain seq x y z
N ASP A 1 27.82 -2.36 8.66
CA ASP A 1 26.71 -1.93 9.53
C ASP A 1 25.64 -2.97 9.79
N LEU A 2 25.08 -3.64 8.77
CA LEU A 2 24.04 -4.67 8.99
C LEU A 2 24.52 -5.85 9.87
N LYS A 3 25.75 -6.36 9.63
CA LYS A 3 26.36 -7.42 10.47
C LYS A 3 26.56 -6.99 11.93
N ARG A 4 26.81 -5.69 12.16
CA ARG A 4 26.97 -5.13 13.50
C ARG A 4 25.64 -4.98 14.23
N GLY A 5 24.52 -4.96 13.50
CA GLY A 5 23.20 -4.77 14.08
C GLY A 5 22.83 -3.31 14.34
N HIS A 6 23.57 -2.34 13.79
CA HIS A 6 23.29 -0.93 13.99
C HIS A 6 23.26 -0.27 12.60
N LEU A 7 22.08 0.17 12.18
CA LEU A 7 21.87 0.77 10.87
C LEU A 7 21.15 2.12 11.05
N LYS A 8 21.78 3.20 10.59
CA LYS A 8 21.16 4.52 10.48
C LYS A 8 20.81 4.78 9.03
N ILE A 9 19.57 5.17 8.77
CA ILE A 9 19.04 5.41 7.43
C ILE A 9 18.23 6.69 7.41
N VAL A 10 18.32 7.41 6.30
CA VAL A 10 17.40 8.50 5.97
C VAL A 10 16.34 7.91 5.07
N MET A 11 15.08 7.99 5.49
CA MET A 11 13.93 7.55 4.71
C MET A 11 13.35 8.76 3.98
N ASP A 12 13.10 8.58 2.69
CA ASP A 12 12.33 9.49 1.86
C ASP A 12 11.24 8.67 1.16
N GLY A 13 10.09 8.59 1.80
CA GLY A 13 8.99 7.77 1.33
C GLY A 13 7.67 8.35 1.78
N GLU A 14 6.60 8.15 1.01
CA GLU A 14 5.34 8.90 1.14
C GLU A 14 4.80 9.07 2.57
N ARG A 15 5.00 8.08 3.45
CA ARG A 15 4.53 8.10 4.84
C ARG A 15 5.63 8.18 5.90
N MET A 16 6.86 7.84 5.56
CA MET A 16 7.96 7.73 6.51
C MET A 16 9.13 8.54 5.99
N HIS A 17 9.42 9.63 6.70
CA HIS A 17 10.44 10.60 6.33
C HIS A 17 11.49 10.77 7.43
N GLY A 18 12.63 11.34 7.06
CA GLY A 18 13.68 11.72 7.98
C GLY A 18 14.56 10.55 8.43
N LYS A 19 15.26 10.74 9.55
CA LYS A 19 16.25 9.84 10.10
C LYS A 19 15.61 8.75 10.95
N TRP A 20 16.06 7.52 10.74
CA TRP A 20 15.65 6.32 11.45
C TRP A 20 16.86 5.46 11.81
N ALA A 21 16.75 4.77 12.94
CA ALA A 21 17.73 3.79 13.40
C ALA A 21 17.09 2.40 13.51
N LEU A 22 17.73 1.40 12.92
CA LEU A 22 17.38 -0.01 13.05
C LEU A 22 18.47 -0.71 13.88
N ILE A 23 18.10 -1.16 15.07
CA ILE A 23 19.02 -1.71 16.08
C ILE A 23 18.65 -3.16 16.37
N ARG A 24 19.60 -4.09 16.21
CA ARG A 24 19.44 -5.50 16.57
C ARG A 24 19.68 -5.66 18.06
N LEU A 25 18.71 -6.22 18.76
CA LEU A 25 18.90 -6.67 20.14
C LEU A 25 19.78 -7.91 20.15
N ARG A 26 20.53 -8.10 21.24
CA ARG A 26 21.27 -9.36 21.45
C ARG A 26 20.30 -10.53 21.38
N ASP A 27 20.73 -11.59 20.70
CA ASP A 27 19.95 -12.82 20.63
C ASP A 27 19.80 -13.35 22.07
N ARG A 28 18.56 -13.65 22.47
CA ARG A 28 18.35 -14.35 23.74
C ARG A 28 18.89 -15.76 23.57
N GLU A 29 19.64 -16.20 24.57
CA GLU A 29 20.26 -17.52 24.63
C GLU A 29 19.32 -18.63 24.17
N GLU A 30 19.87 -19.57 23.41
CA GLU A 30 19.14 -20.67 22.81
C GLU A 30 18.50 -21.51 23.93
N ARG A 31 17.20 -21.33 24.12
CA ARG A 31 16.43 -22.23 24.97
C ARG A 31 16.16 -23.51 24.17
N PRO A 32 16.40 -24.71 24.72
CA PRO A 32 16.09 -25.97 24.05
C PRO A 32 14.65 -25.94 23.51
N GLY A 33 14.49 -26.15 22.20
CA GLY A 33 13.19 -26.16 21.53
C GLY A 33 12.67 -24.80 21.02
N ARG A 34 13.42 -23.69 21.14
CA ARG A 34 13.05 -22.41 20.51
C ARG A 34 14.08 -21.95 19.48
N LYS A 35 13.60 -21.67 18.27
CA LYS A 35 14.40 -21.01 17.23
C LYS A 35 14.88 -19.64 17.69
N THR A 36 16.17 -19.36 17.45
CA THR A 36 16.79 -18.06 17.67
C THR A 36 16.05 -16.97 16.90
N ARG A 37 15.55 -15.96 17.62
CA ARG A 37 14.82 -14.83 17.04
C ARG A 37 15.73 -13.61 16.99
N HIS A 38 16.01 -13.12 15.79
CA HIS A 38 16.74 -11.88 15.59
C HIS A 38 15.77 -10.70 15.71
N ASN A 39 15.67 -10.15 16.93
CA ASN A 39 14.78 -9.02 17.20
C ASN A 39 15.46 -7.71 16.79
N TRP A 40 14.75 -6.91 16.00
CA TRP A 40 15.19 -5.57 15.61
C TRP A 40 14.22 -4.53 16.15
N LEU A 41 14.76 -3.41 16.60
CA LEU A 41 14.03 -2.22 16.99
C LEU A 41 14.19 -1.18 15.89
N LEU A 42 13.08 -0.65 15.39
CA LEU A 42 13.04 0.50 14.52
C LEU A 42 12.68 1.73 15.35
N ILE A 43 13.56 2.74 15.35
CA ILE A 43 13.44 3.93 16.20
C ILE A 43 13.49 5.16 15.29
N LYS A 44 12.52 6.06 15.45
CA LYS A 44 12.54 7.38 14.82
C LYS A 44 13.58 8.26 15.53
N GLU A 45 14.55 8.79 14.78
CA GLU A 45 15.47 9.78 15.36
C GLU A 45 14.77 11.14 15.52
N VAL A 46 15.23 11.94 16.50
CA VAL A 46 14.73 13.29 16.73
C VAL A 46 15.34 14.22 15.68
N ASP A 47 14.52 14.61 14.71
CA ASP A 47 14.84 15.54 13.62
C ASP A 47 13.62 16.44 13.32
N GLU A 48 13.68 17.18 12.23
CA GLU A 48 12.62 18.10 11.79
C GLU A 48 11.29 17.37 11.46
N GLU A 49 11.36 16.10 11.06
CA GLU A 49 10.20 15.27 10.72
C GLU A 49 9.63 14.51 11.93
N ALA A 50 10.28 14.60 13.10
CA ALA A 50 9.87 13.89 14.30
C ALA A 50 8.63 14.54 14.96
N LYS A 51 7.50 13.82 14.92
CA LYS A 51 6.24 14.23 15.56
C LYS A 51 6.07 13.52 16.91
N ARG A 52 5.76 14.27 17.96
CA ARG A 52 5.52 13.75 19.33
C ARG A 52 4.03 13.56 19.61
N GLY A 53 3.71 12.66 20.54
CA GLY A 53 2.33 12.41 20.98
C GLY A 53 1.41 11.92 19.86
N SER A 54 0.12 12.27 19.95
CA SER A 54 -0.90 11.86 18.97
C SER A 54 -0.66 12.39 17.55
N ALA A 55 0.14 13.45 17.39
CA ALA A 55 0.54 13.95 16.08
C ALA A 55 1.44 12.95 15.32
N GLY A 56 2.21 12.14 16.05
CA GLY A 56 3.10 11.11 15.52
C GLY A 56 2.46 9.73 15.32
N ASP A 57 1.17 9.58 15.63
CA ASP A 57 0.46 8.31 15.36
C ASP A 57 0.15 8.18 13.86
N ALA A 58 1.16 7.75 13.11
CA ALA A 58 1.05 7.50 11.69
C ALA A 58 0.14 6.29 11.39
N LEU A 59 0.05 5.33 12.31
CA LEU A 59 -0.74 4.11 12.13
C LEU A 59 -2.24 4.39 12.19
N ALA A 60 -2.68 5.31 13.07
CA ALA A 60 -4.09 5.71 13.12
C ALA A 60 -4.57 6.45 11.87
N LYS A 61 -3.67 7.19 11.18
CA LYS A 61 -4.04 8.04 10.05
C LYS A 61 -3.88 7.35 8.69
N ALA A 62 -2.96 6.40 8.58
CA ALA A 62 -2.51 5.85 7.30
C ALA A 62 -2.85 4.36 7.14
N LEU A 63 -4.15 4.04 7.15
CA LEU A 63 -4.66 2.66 7.14
C LEU A 63 -4.80 2.03 5.73
N THR A 64 -4.68 2.82 4.67
CA THR A 64 -4.86 2.37 3.28
C THR A 64 -3.52 2.04 2.61
N SER A 65 -3.53 1.34 1.49
CA SER A 65 -2.35 1.12 0.64
C SER A 65 -1.94 2.42 -0.05
N VAL A 66 -0.66 2.81 0.05
CA VAL A 66 -0.09 3.93 -0.72
C VAL A 66 -0.31 3.76 -2.23
N LYS A 67 -0.01 2.57 -2.77
CA LYS A 67 -0.03 2.33 -4.22
C LYS A 67 -1.43 2.26 -4.82
N THR A 68 -2.40 1.73 -4.08
CA THR A 68 -3.73 1.39 -4.63
C THR A 68 -4.89 2.08 -3.93
N GLY A 69 -4.65 2.78 -2.82
CA GLY A 69 -5.69 3.39 -1.98
C GLY A 69 -6.57 2.41 -1.19
N ARG A 70 -6.38 1.09 -1.36
CA ARG A 70 -7.25 0.06 -0.76
C ARG A 70 -7.07 -0.09 0.74
N THR A 71 -8.13 -0.45 1.46
CA THR A 71 -8.05 -0.83 2.88
C THR A 71 -7.48 -2.25 3.05
N LEU A 72 -7.11 -2.62 4.29
CA LEU A 72 -6.67 -3.98 4.60
C LEU A 72 -7.74 -5.03 4.26
N ASP A 73 -9.02 -4.75 4.54
CA ASP A 73 -10.13 -5.66 4.24
C ASP A 73 -10.31 -5.88 2.72
N GLU A 74 -10.20 -4.80 1.94
CA GLU A 74 -10.26 -4.90 0.48
C GLU A 74 -9.07 -5.66 -0.12
N ILE A 75 -7.90 -5.54 0.51
CA ILE A 75 -6.72 -6.33 0.14
C ILE A 75 -6.95 -7.79 0.47
N ALA A 76 -7.44 -8.11 1.68
CA ALA A 76 -7.72 -9.48 2.09
C ALA A 76 -8.76 -10.16 1.18
N ALA A 77 -9.84 -9.45 0.81
CA ALA A 77 -10.90 -9.99 -0.04
C ALA A 77 -10.46 -10.22 -1.50
N LYS A 78 -9.49 -9.45 -2.00
CA LYS A 78 -9.07 -9.48 -3.42
C LYS A 78 -7.70 -10.11 -3.65
N SER A 79 -6.93 -10.39 -2.60
CA SER A 79 -5.58 -10.95 -2.75
C SER A 79 -5.63 -12.46 -2.93
N ARG A 80 -5.41 -12.90 -4.18
CA ARG A 80 -5.19 -14.32 -4.51
C ARG A 80 -3.73 -14.74 -4.40
N SER A 81 -2.83 -13.82 -4.05
CA SER A 81 -1.43 -14.15 -3.78
C SER A 81 -0.97 -13.60 -2.44
N VAL A 82 -0.84 -14.53 -1.50
CA VAL A 82 -0.43 -14.25 -0.13
C VAL A 82 0.98 -14.78 0.07
N TRP A 83 1.88 -13.90 0.50
CA TRP A 83 3.21 -14.29 0.97
C TRP A 83 3.08 -15.11 2.25
N ASN A 84 3.77 -16.25 2.31
CA ASN A 84 3.86 -17.09 3.50
C ASN A 84 5.30 -17.11 4.01
N SER A 85 5.53 -16.59 5.22
CA SER A 85 6.86 -16.52 5.85
C SER A 85 7.49 -17.88 6.13
N ASN A 86 6.69 -18.95 6.16
CA ASN A 86 7.16 -20.33 6.33
C ASN A 86 7.57 -21.01 5.01
N ARG A 87 7.49 -20.32 3.86
CA ARG A 87 7.89 -20.84 2.54
C ARG A 87 9.16 -20.17 2.04
N SER A 88 9.88 -20.82 1.12
CA SER A 88 11.07 -20.23 0.51
C SER A 88 10.71 -18.99 -0.32
N THR A 89 11.67 -18.09 -0.52
CA THR A 89 11.48 -16.91 -1.38
C THR A 89 11.08 -17.33 -2.79
N ALA A 90 11.69 -18.39 -3.33
CA ALA A 90 11.37 -18.89 -4.67
C ALA A 90 9.92 -19.39 -4.76
N ASP A 91 9.44 -20.14 -3.76
CA ASP A 91 8.05 -20.63 -3.72
C ASP A 91 7.05 -19.49 -3.61
N ASN A 92 7.37 -18.47 -2.80
CA ASN A 92 6.53 -17.29 -2.68
C ASN A 92 6.50 -16.47 -3.97
N VAL A 93 7.65 -16.26 -4.64
CA VAL A 93 7.70 -15.55 -5.93
C VAL A 93 6.88 -16.29 -6.99
N LYS A 94 6.96 -17.61 -7.03
CA LYS A 94 6.13 -18.44 -7.93
C LYS A 94 4.63 -18.31 -7.62
N ALA A 95 4.26 -18.25 -6.34
CA ALA A 95 2.87 -18.03 -5.92
C ALA A 95 2.37 -16.61 -6.24
N LEU A 96 3.25 -15.59 -6.19
CA LEU A 96 2.96 -14.23 -6.64
C LEU A 96 2.80 -14.12 -8.15
N ALA A 97 3.66 -14.78 -8.92
CA ALA A 97 3.61 -14.74 -10.38
C ALA A 97 2.37 -15.44 -10.97
N LYS A 98 1.78 -16.42 -10.27
CA LYS A 98 0.59 -17.16 -10.71
C LYS A 98 -0.73 -16.42 -10.49
N SER A 99 -0.74 -15.29 -9.79
CA SER A 99 -1.94 -14.45 -9.74
C SER A 99 -2.02 -13.61 -11.01
N PRO A 100 -3.09 -13.75 -11.83
CA PRO A 100 -3.24 -12.89 -12.98
C PRO A 100 -3.32 -11.46 -12.47
N ALA A 101 -2.42 -10.60 -12.97
CA ALA A 101 -2.44 -9.18 -12.74
C ALA A 101 -3.89 -8.71 -12.83
N ALA A 102 -4.41 -8.19 -11.72
CA ALA A 102 -5.74 -7.63 -11.67
C ALA A 102 -5.89 -6.73 -12.89
N GLN A 103 -6.83 -7.14 -13.74
CA GLN A 103 -7.18 -6.55 -15.01
C GLN A 103 -6.97 -5.03 -14.92
N ARG A 104 -6.10 -4.49 -15.79
CA ARG A 104 -6.13 -3.08 -16.17
C ARG A 104 -7.60 -2.69 -16.21
N ALA A 105 -8.01 -1.79 -15.32
CA ALA A 105 -9.36 -1.25 -15.35
C ALA A 105 -9.59 -0.80 -16.79
N LYS A 106 -10.44 -1.53 -17.53
CA LYS A 106 -10.93 -1.04 -18.82
C LYS A 106 -11.60 0.29 -18.49
N PRO A 107 -11.21 1.42 -19.11
CA PRO A 107 -11.90 2.66 -18.84
C PRO A 107 -13.38 2.44 -19.15
N ALA A 108 -14.23 2.71 -18.17
CA ALA A 108 -15.68 2.65 -18.35
C ALA A 108 -16.03 3.53 -19.54
N LYS A 109 -16.59 2.93 -20.58
CA LYS A 109 -17.04 3.63 -21.78
C LYS A 109 -18.06 4.68 -21.33
N ALA A 110 -17.78 5.96 -21.57
CA ALA A 110 -18.66 7.06 -21.22
C ALA A 110 -20.07 6.81 -21.77
N PRO A 111 -21.15 7.09 -21.02
CA PRO A 111 -22.50 6.91 -21.52
C PRO A 111 -22.75 7.91 -22.66
N ALA A 112 -23.13 7.38 -23.82
CA ALA A 112 -23.45 8.16 -25.01
C ALA A 112 -24.64 9.10 -24.72
N LYS A 113 -24.41 10.42 -24.87
CA LYS A 113 -25.47 11.43 -24.82
C LYS A 113 -26.49 11.14 -25.93
N LYS A 114 -27.71 10.72 -25.55
CA LYS A 114 -28.87 10.66 -26.44
C LYS A 114 -29.15 12.08 -26.95
N LYS A 115 -28.95 12.32 -28.26
CA LYS A 115 -29.39 13.55 -28.93
C LYS A 115 -30.93 13.57 -28.94
N THR A 116 -31.53 14.45 -28.16
CA THR A 116 -32.93 14.85 -28.28
C THR A 116 -33.11 15.57 -29.62
N ARG A 117 -33.77 14.90 -30.58
CA ARG A 117 -34.32 15.55 -31.77
C ARG A 117 -35.44 16.49 -31.32
N LYS A 118 -35.23 17.81 -31.39
CA LYS A 118 -36.34 18.78 -31.36
C LYS A 118 -37.01 18.78 -32.74
N THR A 119 -38.15 18.11 -32.85
CA THR A 119 -39.16 18.42 -33.86
C THR A 119 -39.88 19.68 -33.42
N VAL A 120 -39.68 20.79 -34.13
CA VAL A 120 -40.55 21.98 -33.99
C VAL A 120 -41.37 22.12 -35.25
N ALA A 121 -42.67 22.23 -35.00
CA ALA A 121 -43.77 22.17 -35.94
C ALA A 121 -43.82 23.36 -36.91
N LYS A 122 -44.10 23.00 -38.17
CA LYS A 122 -44.91 23.66 -39.19
C LYS A 122 -45.62 24.96 -38.73
N ARG A 123 -45.15 26.11 -39.20
CA ARG A 123 -45.96 27.34 -39.26
C ARG A 123 -46.49 27.55 -40.68
N ARG A 124 -47.81 27.55 -40.78
CA ARG A 124 -48.61 27.98 -41.94
C ARG A 124 -48.35 29.47 -42.19
N ARG A 125 -48.21 29.87 -43.46
CA ARG A 125 -48.73 31.15 -43.97
C ARG A 125 -49.17 30.93 -45.41
N SER A 126 -50.44 31.16 -45.64
CA SER A 126 -51.12 31.30 -46.92
C SER A 126 -51.85 32.62 -46.80
N ASP A 127 -51.39 33.65 -47.48
CA ASP A 127 -52.13 34.86 -47.80
C ASP A 127 -51.40 35.62 -48.92
N ALA A 128 -52.21 36.11 -49.87
CA ALA A 128 -51.91 36.82 -51.12
C ALA A 128 -51.40 35.99 -52.30
#